data_AF-A0A382NY75-F1
#
_entry.id   AF-A0A382NY75-F1
#
_cell.length_a   1.000
_cell.length_b   1.000
_cell.length_c   1.000
_cell.angle_alpha   90.00
_cell.angle_beta   90.00
_cell.angle_gamma   90.00
#
_symmetry.space_group_name_H-M   'P 1'
#
loop_
_entity.id
_entity.type
_entity.pdbx_description
1 polymer ?
#
loop_
_entity_poly.entity_id
_entity_poly.type
_entity_poly.pdbx_seq_one_letter_code
_entity_poly.pdbx_strand_id
1 'polypeptide(L)'
;MYRVILTFLFIFHISAELCACRIWAVIAKNDLVLNMANDEELEFASYQLGALYDQSQYNQDGWAVIRYGINLDPASEIIFRSELPANQDSLNYWTNMSTIFSEQSESIGIAHIRTATSGASLIPNPHPWLFQDSKTYSFVHNGGASKELLYDLITNNGSDESWLEQHPPQTFGNGDWRDNGWNSVVDSELIMLLIMKQINIFDDVLVGLESAFSMMLEGGISPYMLNSVFS
;
A
#
# COMPACT_ATOMS: atom_id res chain seq x y z
N MET A 1 -37.75 -13.40 1.55
CA MET A 1 -36.66 -13.37 0.56
C MET A 1 -35.94 -12.02 0.55
N TYR A 2 -36.61 -10.89 0.28
CA TYR A 2 -35.98 -9.54 0.28
C TYR A 2 -35.29 -9.15 1.60
N ARG A 3 -35.93 -9.41 2.75
CA ARG A 3 -35.32 -9.15 4.08
C ARG A 3 -34.07 -10.01 4.34
N VAL A 4 -34.06 -11.24 3.87
CA VAL A 4 -32.91 -12.17 4.01
C VAL A 4 -31.75 -11.69 3.14
N ILE A 5 -32.03 -11.26 1.90
CA ILE A 5 -31.03 -10.68 1.00
C ILE A 5 -30.42 -9.41 1.59
N LEU A 6 -31.25 -8.50 2.14
CA LEU A 6 -30.75 -7.29 2.81
C LEU A 6 -29.90 -7.60 4.04
N THR A 7 -30.28 -8.59 4.85
CA THR A 7 -29.48 -9.03 6.00
C THR A 7 -28.14 -9.62 5.55
N PHE A 8 -28.11 -10.43 4.49
CA PHE A 8 -26.85 -10.93 3.94
C PHE A 8 -25.97 -9.79 3.40
N LEU A 9 -26.53 -8.86 2.63
CA LEU A 9 -25.79 -7.69 2.12
C LEU A 9 -25.21 -6.85 3.27
N PHE A 10 -25.97 -6.65 4.35
CA PHE A 10 -25.51 -5.92 5.52
C PHE A 10 -24.39 -6.66 6.28
N ILE A 11 -24.50 -7.98 6.44
CA ILE A 11 -23.45 -8.81 7.04
C ILE A 11 -22.19 -8.82 6.17
N PHE A 12 -22.32 -8.91 4.85
CA PHE A 12 -21.20 -8.83 3.92
C PHE A 12 -20.51 -7.46 3.98
N HIS A 13 -21.28 -6.37 4.11
CA HIS A 13 -20.74 -5.02 4.20
C HIS A 13 -19.94 -4.81 5.49
N ILE A 14 -20.44 -5.25 6.64
CA ILE A 14 -19.71 -5.15 7.93
C ILE A 14 -18.48 -6.06 7.95
N SER A 15 -18.57 -7.27 7.38
CA SER A 15 -17.42 -8.18 7.28
C SER A 15 -16.30 -7.61 6.43
N ALA A 16 -16.62 -6.86 5.37
CA ALA A 16 -15.64 -6.24 4.49
C ALA A 16 -14.77 -5.19 5.21
N GLU A 17 -15.33 -4.43 6.14
CA GLU A 17 -14.57 -3.46 6.95
C GLU A 17 -13.60 -4.14 7.93
N LEU A 18 -13.99 -5.30 8.47
CA LEU A 18 -13.16 -6.10 9.38
C LEU A 18 -12.00 -6.80 8.68
N CYS A 19 -12.15 -7.15 7.39
CA CYS A 19 -11.15 -7.87 6.59
C CYS A 19 -10.28 -6.96 5.71
N ALA A 20 -10.37 -5.64 5.85
CA ALA A 20 -9.56 -4.71 5.08
C ALA A 20 -8.20 -4.48 5.76
N CYS A 21 -7.16 -4.14 5.00
CA CYS A 21 -5.88 -3.70 5.54
C CYS A 21 -6.03 -2.44 6.41
N ARG A 22 -4.94 -2.06 7.10
CA ARG A 22 -4.86 -0.83 7.89
C ARG A 22 -3.65 -0.03 7.45
N ILE A 23 -3.85 1.28 7.27
CA ILE A 23 -2.83 2.21 6.83
C ILE A 23 -2.68 3.29 7.89
N TRP A 24 -1.45 3.63 8.20
CA TRP A 24 -1.10 4.82 8.97
C TRP A 24 -0.01 5.57 8.22
N ALA A 25 -0.09 6.89 8.21
CA ALA A 25 0.92 7.73 7.59
C ALA A 25 1.09 9.01 8.42
N VAL A 26 2.32 9.47 8.52
CA VAL A 26 2.69 10.75 9.11
C VAL A 26 3.69 11.45 8.20
N ILE A 27 3.56 12.77 8.10
CA ILE A 27 4.49 13.62 7.37
C ILE A 27 4.79 14.85 8.22
N ALA A 28 6.08 15.18 8.33
CA ALA A 28 6.54 16.41 8.94
C ALA A 28 6.21 17.60 8.01
N LYS A 29 6.05 18.78 8.59
CA LYS A 29 5.93 20.01 7.77
C LYS A 29 7.22 20.21 6.98
N ASN A 30 7.12 20.93 5.86
CA ASN A 30 8.26 21.20 4.98
C ASN A 30 9.50 21.64 5.77
N ASP A 31 10.65 21.06 5.40
CA ASP A 31 11.96 21.30 5.99
C ASP A 31 12.10 20.92 7.48
N LEU A 32 11.13 20.20 8.05
CA LEU A 32 11.20 19.62 9.39
C LEU A 32 11.29 18.09 9.33
N VAL A 33 11.75 17.51 10.43
CA VAL A 33 11.80 16.06 10.66
C VAL A 33 10.87 15.68 11.80
N LEU A 34 10.39 14.44 11.80
CA LEU A 34 9.39 13.91 12.72
C LEU A 34 9.86 13.92 14.18
N ASN A 35 11.17 13.84 14.43
CA ASN A 35 11.72 13.93 15.79
C ASN A 35 11.74 15.37 16.36
N MET A 36 11.39 16.38 15.55
CA MET A 36 11.22 17.78 16.00
C MET A 36 9.76 18.07 16.41
N ALA A 37 8.86 17.10 16.30
CA ALA A 37 7.51 17.22 16.81
C ALA A 37 7.53 17.48 18.32
N ASN A 38 6.58 18.29 18.80
CA ASN A 38 6.45 18.53 20.24
C ASN A 38 5.82 17.33 20.96
N ASP A 39 5.86 17.33 22.30
CA ASP A 39 5.38 16.20 23.10
C ASP A 39 3.91 15.82 22.81
N GLU A 40 3.02 16.79 22.56
CA GLU A 40 1.61 16.55 22.24
C GLU A 40 1.45 15.92 20.84
N GLU A 41 2.22 16.40 19.85
CA GLU A 41 2.23 15.83 18.50
C GLU A 41 2.78 14.39 18.50
N LEU A 42 3.85 14.14 19.27
CA LEU A 42 4.44 12.81 19.43
C LEU A 42 3.52 11.86 20.19
N GLU A 43 2.84 12.32 21.25
CA GLU A 43 1.85 11.54 21.98
C GLU A 43 0.69 11.15 21.07
N PHE A 44 0.17 12.10 20.28
CA PHE A 44 -0.90 11.84 19.32
C PHE A 44 -0.50 10.82 18.26
N ALA A 45 0.67 10.97 17.64
CA ALA A 45 1.18 10.04 16.64
C ALA A 45 1.44 8.64 17.23
N SER A 46 1.99 8.57 18.44
CA SER A 46 2.24 7.32 19.17
C SER A 46 0.92 6.61 19.54
N TYR A 47 -0.10 7.37 19.94
CA TYR A 47 -1.44 6.83 20.20
C TYR A 47 -2.05 6.19 18.94
N GLN A 48 -1.92 6.85 17.79
CA GLN A 48 -2.40 6.29 16.51
C GLN A 48 -1.64 5.01 16.11
N LEU A 49 -0.33 4.94 16.32
CA LEU A 49 0.45 3.72 16.08
C LEU A 49 0.06 2.58 17.05
N GLY A 50 -0.27 2.91 18.30
CA GLY A 50 -0.84 1.96 19.25
C GLY A 50 -2.17 1.39 18.75
N ALA A 51 -3.06 2.26 18.27
CA ALA A 51 -4.33 1.84 17.68
C ALA A 51 -4.14 0.98 16.42
N LEU A 52 -3.15 1.32 15.58
CA LEU A 52 -2.78 0.50 14.43
C LEU A 52 -2.31 -0.88 14.89
N TYR A 53 -1.39 -0.95 15.86
CA TYR A 53 -0.92 -2.21 16.43
C TYR A 53 -2.06 -3.06 16.99
N ASP A 54 -3.02 -2.47 17.71
CA ASP A 54 -4.17 -3.20 18.25
C ASP A 54 -5.04 -3.82 17.16
N GLN A 55 -5.14 -3.18 15.98
CA GLN A 55 -5.85 -3.73 14.83
C GLN A 55 -5.18 -5.00 14.28
N SER A 56 -3.90 -5.22 14.54
CA SER A 56 -3.23 -6.48 14.19
C SER A 56 -3.83 -7.72 14.87
N GLN A 57 -4.73 -7.58 15.84
CA GLN A 57 -5.53 -8.69 16.37
C GLN A 57 -6.44 -9.33 15.31
N TYR A 58 -6.84 -8.57 14.29
CA TYR A 58 -7.75 -9.02 13.23
C TYR A 58 -7.11 -9.01 11.84
N ASN A 59 -5.91 -8.47 11.71
CA ASN A 59 -5.13 -8.40 10.47
C ASN A 59 -3.84 -9.24 10.63
N GLN A 60 -3.86 -10.48 10.12
CA GLN A 60 -2.87 -11.53 10.44
C GLN A 60 -1.87 -11.84 9.31
N ASP A 61 -1.84 -11.05 8.23
CA ASP A 61 -1.04 -11.39 7.04
C ASP A 61 0.24 -10.55 6.90
N GLY A 62 0.75 -10.06 8.03
CA GLY A 62 2.01 -9.32 8.11
C GLY A 62 1.88 -7.82 8.35
N TRP A 63 3.02 -7.17 8.55
CA TRP A 63 3.14 -5.73 8.74
C TRP A 63 4.32 -5.17 7.93
N ALA A 64 4.30 -3.87 7.69
CA ALA A 64 5.41 -3.16 7.08
C ALA A 64 5.45 -1.69 7.52
N VAL A 65 6.64 -1.11 7.40
CA VAL A 65 6.87 0.33 7.53
C VAL A 65 7.87 0.78 6.48
N ILE A 66 7.60 1.93 5.89
CA ILE A 66 8.57 2.69 5.10
C ILE A 66 8.80 4.05 5.75
N ARG A 67 10.01 4.55 5.66
CA ARG A 67 10.43 5.85 6.19
C ARG A 67 11.27 6.61 5.17
N TYR A 68 11.01 7.91 5.05
CA TYR A 68 11.78 8.81 4.20
C TYR A 68 12.35 9.96 5.00
N GLY A 69 13.64 10.26 4.81
CA GLY A 69 14.31 11.38 5.45
C GLY A 69 14.91 12.43 4.51
N ILE A 70 15.23 13.60 5.06
CA ILE A 70 15.72 14.78 4.31
C ILE A 70 17.15 14.60 3.76
N ASN A 71 17.89 13.60 4.22
CA ASN A 71 19.24 13.27 3.74
C ASN A 71 19.48 11.75 3.81
N LEU A 72 18.60 10.96 3.21
CA LEU A 72 18.79 9.50 3.18
C LEU A 72 20.08 9.16 2.44
N ASP A 73 20.94 8.38 3.10
CA ASP A 73 22.01 7.65 2.42
C ASP A 73 21.33 6.72 1.40
N PRO A 74 21.73 6.71 0.12
CA PRO A 74 21.22 5.77 -0.87
C PRO A 74 21.34 4.29 -0.45
N ALA A 75 22.24 3.97 0.49
CA ALA A 75 22.40 2.63 1.05
C ALA A 75 21.49 2.33 2.25
N SER A 76 20.76 3.31 2.79
CA SER A 76 19.85 3.09 3.92
C SER A 76 18.66 2.25 3.51
N GLU A 77 18.37 1.20 4.29
CA GLU A 77 17.13 0.45 4.17
C GLU A 77 15.96 1.33 4.63
N ILE A 78 15.10 1.69 3.67
CA ILE A 78 13.94 2.56 3.90
C ILE A 78 12.67 1.78 4.22
N ILE A 79 12.65 0.46 3.95
CA ILE A 79 11.46 -0.38 4.08
C ILE A 79 11.76 -1.62 4.92
N PHE A 80 10.88 -1.88 5.89
CA PHE A 80 10.94 -3.05 6.76
C PHE A 80 9.62 -3.78 6.70
N ARG A 81 9.66 -5.10 6.58
CA ARG A 81 8.49 -5.96 6.38
C ARG A 81 8.60 -7.23 7.20
N SER A 82 7.46 -7.75 7.59
CA SER A 82 7.32 -9.07 8.19
C SER A 82 6.13 -9.80 7.58
N GLU A 83 6.25 -11.11 7.43
CA GLU A 83 5.13 -12.01 7.13
C GLU A 83 4.33 -12.35 8.40
N LEU A 84 4.92 -12.16 9.58
CA LEU A 84 4.26 -12.41 10.84
C LEU A 84 3.32 -11.24 11.22
N PRO A 85 2.15 -11.53 11.81
CA PRO A 85 1.29 -10.51 12.40
C PRO A 85 2.05 -9.60 13.38
N ALA A 86 1.73 -8.31 13.39
CA ALA A 86 2.38 -7.35 14.30
C ALA A 86 2.25 -7.76 15.78
N ASN A 87 1.11 -8.32 16.22
CA ASN A 87 0.93 -8.83 17.58
C ASN A 87 1.72 -10.11 17.91
N GLN A 88 2.23 -10.82 16.90
CA GLN A 88 3.10 -11.99 17.06
C GLN A 88 4.58 -11.64 16.89
N ASP A 89 4.86 -10.49 16.26
CA ASP A 89 6.20 -9.97 15.96
C ASP A 89 6.46 -8.62 16.65
N SER A 90 5.89 -8.45 17.85
CA SER A 90 5.79 -7.15 18.52
C SER A 90 7.14 -6.46 18.73
N LEU A 91 8.19 -7.23 19.04
CA LEU A 91 9.51 -6.67 19.28
C LEU A 91 10.07 -6.03 18.00
N ASN A 92 10.02 -6.73 16.86
CA ASN A 92 10.50 -6.19 15.59
C ASN A 92 9.61 -5.06 15.10
N TYR A 93 8.28 -5.20 15.25
CA TYR A 93 7.32 -4.14 14.93
C TYR A 93 7.66 -2.84 15.66
N TRP A 94 7.75 -2.87 16.99
CA TRP A 94 7.99 -1.66 17.79
C TRP A 94 9.41 -1.11 17.60
N THR A 95 10.40 -1.97 17.39
CA THR A 95 11.76 -1.53 17.06
C THR A 95 11.76 -0.70 15.78
N ASN A 96 11.03 -1.12 14.74
CA ASN A 96 10.99 -0.38 13.47
C ASN A 96 10.00 0.80 13.47
N MET A 97 8.91 0.76 14.25
CA MET A 97 7.98 1.88 14.33
C MET A 97 8.54 3.05 15.17
N SER A 98 9.27 2.75 16.24
CA SER A 98 9.83 3.79 17.12
C SER A 98 10.99 4.57 16.48
N THR A 99 11.67 4.01 15.48
CA THR A 99 12.74 4.69 14.76
C THR A 99 12.24 5.87 13.94
N ILE A 100 10.96 5.86 13.52
CA ILE A 100 10.30 6.96 12.79
C ILE A 100 10.45 8.29 13.55
N PHE A 101 10.35 8.26 14.89
CA PHE A 101 10.41 9.47 15.72
C PHE A 101 11.74 9.68 16.43
N SER A 102 12.67 8.73 16.33
CA SER A 102 13.95 8.81 17.06
C SER A 102 15.17 9.03 16.18
N GLU A 103 15.09 8.75 14.87
CA GLU A 103 16.19 9.04 13.93
C GLU A 103 16.17 10.50 13.45
N GLN A 104 17.37 11.07 13.21
CA GLN A 104 17.56 12.51 13.03
C GLN A 104 17.18 13.06 11.64
N SER A 105 16.65 12.23 10.75
CA SER A 105 16.40 12.61 9.36
C SER A 105 14.97 12.37 8.88
N GLU A 106 14.17 11.57 9.58
CA GLU A 106 12.90 11.08 9.01
C GLU A 106 11.85 12.19 8.94
N SER A 107 11.23 12.33 7.78
CA SER A 107 10.23 13.33 7.44
C SER A 107 8.89 12.72 7.05
N ILE A 108 8.88 11.45 6.60
CA ILE A 108 7.66 10.71 6.25
C ILE A 108 7.77 9.32 6.87
N GLY A 109 6.71 8.84 7.49
CA GLY A 109 6.57 7.45 7.93
C GLY A 109 5.23 6.90 7.44
N ILE A 110 5.25 5.72 6.82
CA ILE A 110 4.02 5.04 6.37
C ILE A 110 4.07 3.60 6.85
N ALA A 111 3.04 3.18 7.58
CA ALA A 111 2.90 1.84 8.11
C ALA A 111 1.67 1.15 7.52
N HIS A 112 1.77 -0.17 7.37
CA HIS A 112 0.69 -1.01 6.86
C HIS A 112 0.58 -2.30 7.65
N ILE A 113 -0.65 -2.69 7.99
CA ILE A 113 -0.97 -4.01 8.51
C ILE A 113 -1.90 -4.70 7.52
N ARG A 114 -1.51 -5.90 7.10
CA ARG A 114 -2.13 -6.60 5.98
C ARG A 114 -3.23 -7.55 6.42
N THR A 115 -4.30 -7.54 5.65
CA THR A 115 -5.21 -8.69 5.50
C THR A 115 -5.27 -9.04 4.02
N ALA A 116 -4.77 -10.22 3.66
CA ALA A 116 -4.71 -10.67 2.28
C ALA A 116 -6.11 -11.04 1.79
N THR A 117 -6.62 -10.30 0.80
CA THR A 117 -7.90 -10.57 0.13
C THR A 117 -7.71 -11.27 -1.22
N SER A 118 -6.57 -11.05 -1.89
CA SER A 118 -6.17 -11.69 -3.15
C SER A 118 -4.64 -11.82 -3.26
N GLY A 119 -4.16 -12.73 -4.11
CA GLY A 119 -2.72 -12.95 -4.34
C GLY A 119 -2.08 -13.96 -3.37
N ALA A 120 -0.75 -13.91 -3.26
CA ALA A 120 -0.01 -14.77 -2.34
C ALA A 120 -0.21 -14.28 -0.88
N SER A 121 -0.91 -15.05 -0.05
CA SER A 121 -1.12 -14.73 1.37
C SER A 121 0.07 -15.13 2.26
N LEU A 122 0.95 -16.00 1.77
CA LEU A 122 2.10 -16.55 2.50
C LEU A 122 3.42 -15.81 2.20
N ILE A 123 3.35 -14.55 1.79
CA ILE A 123 4.53 -13.71 1.55
C ILE A 123 4.57 -12.59 2.60
N PRO A 124 5.76 -12.02 2.89
CA PRO A 124 5.84 -10.77 3.63
C PRO A 124 4.90 -9.73 3.03
N ASN A 125 4.28 -8.92 3.89
CA ASN A 125 3.36 -7.88 3.44
C ASN A 125 4.03 -7.03 2.34
N PRO A 126 3.53 -7.08 1.08
CA PRO A 126 4.23 -6.45 -0.02
C PRO A 126 4.05 -4.92 -0.02
N HIS A 127 3.05 -4.42 0.73
CA HIS A 127 2.90 -2.98 0.95
C HIS A 127 3.91 -2.48 1.98
N PRO A 128 4.39 -1.24 1.87
CA PRO A 128 4.25 -0.34 0.72
C PRO A 128 4.97 -0.89 -0.52
N TRP A 129 4.35 -0.80 -1.70
CA TRP A 129 5.03 -1.07 -2.97
C TRP A 129 6.06 0.02 -3.25
N LEU A 130 7.19 -0.33 -3.85
CA LEU A 130 8.22 0.60 -4.27
C LEU A 130 8.31 0.62 -5.79
N PHE A 131 8.43 1.82 -6.36
CA PHE A 131 8.79 2.01 -7.76
C PHE A 131 9.98 2.95 -7.84
N GLN A 132 11.07 2.48 -8.46
CA GLN A 132 12.30 3.23 -8.60
C GLN A 132 12.46 3.69 -10.05
N ASP A 133 12.55 5.01 -10.24
CA ASP A 133 12.91 5.64 -11.50
C ASP A 133 13.88 6.81 -11.20
N SER A 134 13.65 8.01 -11.73
CA SER A 134 14.39 9.22 -11.34
C SER A 134 14.24 9.57 -9.85
N LYS A 135 13.16 9.09 -9.23
CA LYS A 135 12.85 9.16 -7.80
C LYS A 135 12.26 7.82 -7.35
N THR A 136 12.30 7.58 -6.04
CA THR A 136 11.63 6.42 -5.43
C THR A 136 10.25 6.84 -4.98
N TYR A 137 9.22 6.18 -5.51
CA TYR A 137 7.84 6.34 -5.08
C TYR A 137 7.42 5.15 -4.22
N SER A 138 6.52 5.39 -3.26
CA SER A 138 5.82 4.31 -2.57
C SER A 138 4.32 4.41 -2.62
N PHE A 139 3.67 3.25 -2.55
CA PHE A 139 2.22 3.14 -2.59
C PHE A 139 1.71 2.09 -1.60
N VAL A 140 0.74 2.51 -0.80
CA VAL A 140 0.00 1.65 0.12
C VAL A 140 -1.47 1.72 -0.24
N HIS A 141 -2.14 0.57 -0.23
CA HIS A 141 -3.53 0.45 -0.63
C HIS A 141 -4.31 -0.44 0.34
N ASN A 142 -5.53 -0.01 0.63
CA ASN A 142 -6.51 -0.73 1.41
C ASN A 142 -7.80 -0.80 0.60
N GLY A 143 -8.05 -1.97 0.04
CA GLY A 143 -9.21 -2.25 -0.79
C GLY A 143 -8.97 -3.50 -1.62
N GLY A 144 -9.90 -3.76 -2.54
CA GLY A 144 -9.73 -4.81 -3.54
C GLY A 144 -10.16 -4.26 -4.90
N ALA A 145 -9.32 -4.41 -5.91
CA ALA A 145 -9.60 -4.04 -7.29
C ALA A 145 -9.51 -5.26 -8.22
N SER A 146 -10.28 -5.27 -9.30
CA SER A 146 -10.18 -6.35 -10.29
C SER A 146 -8.85 -6.24 -11.03
N LYS A 147 -8.05 -7.32 -10.97
CA LYS A 147 -6.77 -7.41 -11.68
C LYS A 147 -6.95 -7.37 -13.19
N GLU A 148 -8.04 -7.96 -13.67
CA GLU A 148 -8.42 -7.99 -15.09
C GLU A 148 -8.74 -6.58 -15.59
N LEU A 149 -9.54 -5.82 -14.85
CA LEU A 149 -9.82 -4.42 -15.19
C LEU A 149 -8.55 -3.56 -15.15
N LEU A 150 -7.72 -3.71 -14.12
CA LEU A 150 -6.45 -2.98 -14.04
C LEU A 150 -5.50 -3.34 -15.19
N TYR A 151 -5.43 -4.62 -15.54
CA TYR A 151 -4.69 -5.09 -16.71
C TYR A 151 -5.18 -4.41 -17.99
N ASP A 152 -6.50 -4.39 -18.23
CA ASP A 152 -7.09 -3.77 -19.40
C ASP A 152 -6.82 -2.26 -19.45
N LEU A 153 -6.90 -1.56 -18.31
CA LEU A 153 -6.57 -0.14 -18.21
C LEU A 153 -5.09 0.14 -18.51
N ILE A 154 -4.19 -0.71 -18.02
CA ILE A 154 -2.74 -0.56 -18.27
C ILE A 154 -2.41 -0.88 -19.73
N THR A 155 -3.00 -1.92 -20.29
CA THR A 155 -2.60 -2.45 -21.60
C THR A 155 -3.46 -1.98 -22.76
N ASN A 156 -4.39 -1.05 -22.50
CA ASN A 156 -5.42 -0.65 -23.46
C ASN A 156 -6.16 -1.88 -24.02
N ASN A 157 -6.75 -2.68 -23.14
CA ASN A 157 -7.45 -3.93 -23.41
C ASN A 157 -6.57 -4.95 -24.16
N GLY A 158 -5.31 -5.11 -23.74
CA GLY A 158 -4.33 -6.03 -24.31
C GLY A 158 -3.73 -5.61 -25.66
N SER A 159 -4.00 -4.38 -26.13
CA SER A 159 -3.43 -3.91 -27.40
C SER A 159 -1.99 -3.40 -27.27
N ASP A 160 -1.55 -3.05 -26.07
CA ASP A 160 -0.19 -2.59 -25.78
C ASP A 160 0.28 -3.05 -24.40
N GLU A 161 1.04 -4.15 -24.37
CA GLU A 161 1.62 -4.71 -23.14
C GLU A 161 2.98 -4.10 -22.79
N SER A 162 3.52 -3.18 -23.61
CA SER A 162 4.91 -2.70 -23.49
C SER A 162 5.26 -2.14 -22.12
N TRP A 163 4.29 -1.52 -21.43
CA TRP A 163 4.48 -1.02 -20.07
C TRP A 163 4.73 -2.15 -19.06
N LEU A 164 3.95 -3.24 -19.10
CA LEU A 164 4.10 -4.40 -18.22
C LEU A 164 5.30 -5.27 -18.62
N GLU A 165 5.69 -5.24 -19.89
CA GLU A 165 6.96 -5.85 -20.34
C GLU A 165 8.17 -5.17 -19.72
N GLN A 166 8.13 -3.84 -19.63
CA GLN A 166 9.21 -3.04 -19.02
C GLN A 166 9.16 -3.05 -17.49
N HIS A 167 7.97 -3.21 -16.92
CA HIS A 167 7.73 -3.21 -15.47
C HIS A 167 6.90 -4.45 -15.09
N PRO A 168 7.50 -5.66 -15.15
CA PRO A 168 6.78 -6.91 -14.92
C PRO A 168 6.26 -6.99 -13.47
N PRO A 169 4.95 -7.29 -13.27
CA PRO A 169 4.40 -7.51 -11.94
C PRO A 169 5.10 -8.65 -11.19
N GLN A 170 5.23 -8.51 -9.87
CA GLN A 170 5.80 -9.54 -9.01
C GLN A 170 4.86 -10.73 -8.85
N THR A 171 5.45 -11.91 -9.02
CA THR A 171 4.76 -13.19 -8.81
C THR A 171 5.31 -13.94 -7.59
N PHE A 172 6.30 -13.37 -6.89
CA PHE A 172 6.93 -13.98 -5.71
C PHE A 172 7.46 -15.39 -5.98
N GLY A 173 8.03 -15.59 -7.17
CA GLY A 173 8.62 -16.87 -7.58
C GLY A 173 7.62 -17.90 -8.13
N ASN A 174 6.34 -17.56 -8.29
CA ASN A 174 5.30 -18.48 -8.77
C ASN A 174 5.20 -18.57 -10.31
N GLY A 175 6.26 -18.21 -11.02
CA GLY A 175 6.34 -18.26 -12.49
C GLY A 175 6.10 -16.91 -13.17
N ASP A 176 5.90 -16.95 -14.49
CA ASP A 176 5.68 -15.77 -15.33
C ASP A 176 4.30 -15.15 -15.07
N TRP A 177 4.23 -13.82 -14.99
CA TRP A 177 2.99 -13.10 -14.68
C TRP A 177 1.91 -13.25 -15.77
N ARG A 178 2.29 -13.59 -17.01
CA ARG A 178 1.37 -13.82 -18.14
C ARG A 178 0.65 -15.16 -18.08
N ASP A 179 1.21 -16.11 -17.33
CA ASP A 179 0.75 -17.50 -17.26
C ASP A 179 0.43 -17.87 -15.80
N ASN A 180 1.14 -18.88 -15.27
CA ASN A 180 0.88 -19.48 -13.96
C ASN A 180 1.09 -18.50 -12.80
N GLY A 181 1.90 -17.45 -12.99
CA GLY A 181 2.20 -16.46 -11.98
C GLY A 181 1.10 -15.41 -11.78
N TRP A 182 0.12 -15.30 -12.69
CA TRP A 182 -0.95 -14.29 -12.61
C TRP A 182 -1.72 -14.35 -11.28
N ASN A 183 -1.94 -15.55 -10.74
CA ASN A 183 -2.65 -15.72 -9.48
C ASN A 183 -1.91 -15.13 -8.27
N SER A 184 -0.58 -14.98 -8.35
CA SER A 184 0.24 -14.40 -7.29
C SER A 184 0.41 -12.89 -7.42
N VAL A 185 0.10 -12.31 -8.58
CA VAL A 185 0.07 -10.85 -8.78
C VAL A 185 -0.97 -10.25 -7.85
N VAL A 186 -0.59 -9.18 -7.16
CA VAL A 186 -1.42 -8.44 -6.22
C VAL A 186 -1.99 -7.22 -6.94
N ASP A 187 -3.28 -6.97 -6.76
CA ASP A 187 -4.01 -5.85 -7.38
C ASP A 187 -3.39 -4.48 -7.08
N SER A 188 -2.96 -4.25 -5.84
CA SER A 188 -2.29 -3.01 -5.44
C SER A 188 -0.97 -2.72 -6.16
N GLU A 189 -0.26 -3.74 -6.65
CA GLU A 189 0.91 -3.55 -7.51
C GLU A 189 0.47 -3.04 -8.88
N LEU A 190 -0.58 -3.62 -9.46
CA LEU A 190 -1.14 -3.16 -10.74
C LEU A 190 -1.66 -1.72 -10.63
N ILE A 191 -2.27 -1.34 -9.49
CA ILE A 191 -2.63 0.07 -9.24
C ILE A 191 -1.38 0.96 -9.28
N MET A 192 -0.31 0.56 -8.58
CA MET A 192 0.96 1.31 -8.61
C MET A 192 1.52 1.43 -10.02
N LEU A 193 1.53 0.33 -10.79
CA LEU A 193 2.02 0.34 -12.18
C LEU A 193 1.17 1.24 -13.08
N LEU A 194 -0.14 1.30 -12.89
CA LEU A 194 -1.01 2.23 -13.63
C LEU A 194 -0.71 3.69 -13.26
N ILE A 195 -0.57 4.00 -11.96
CA ILE A 195 -0.20 5.33 -11.48
C ILE A 195 1.12 5.78 -12.12
N MET A 196 2.14 4.92 -12.06
CA MET A 196 3.46 5.25 -12.61
C MET A 196 3.44 5.39 -14.12
N LYS A 197 2.62 4.61 -14.83
CA LYS A 197 2.41 4.80 -16.28
C LYS A 197 1.88 6.21 -16.58
N GLN A 198 0.87 6.66 -15.84
CA GLN A 198 0.29 7.99 -16.07
C GLN A 198 1.26 9.11 -15.67
N ILE A 199 1.99 8.97 -14.57
CA ILE A 199 3.03 9.93 -14.20
C ILE A 199 4.09 10.02 -15.31
N ASN A 200 4.51 8.90 -15.90
CA ASN A 200 5.46 8.90 -17.00
C ASN A 200 4.91 9.58 -18.27
N ILE A 201 3.63 9.38 -18.59
CA ILE A 201 2.96 10.00 -19.75
C ILE A 201 2.84 11.52 -19.58
N PHE A 202 2.47 11.98 -18.39
CA PHE A 202 2.20 13.40 -18.14
C PHE A 202 3.43 14.18 -17.66
N ASP A 203 4.49 13.50 -17.21
CA ASP A 203 5.67 14.10 -16.57
C ASP A 203 5.30 14.99 -15.37
N ASP A 204 4.21 14.63 -14.67
CA ASP A 204 3.71 15.34 -13.50
C ASP A 204 3.01 14.36 -12.55
N VAL A 205 3.39 14.40 -11.27
CA VAL A 205 2.89 13.46 -10.26
C VAL A 205 1.40 13.65 -10.00
N LEU A 206 0.94 14.89 -9.86
CA LEU A 206 -0.46 15.17 -9.53
C LEU A 206 -1.38 14.87 -10.71
N VAL A 207 -0.98 15.28 -11.92
CA VAL A 207 -1.75 14.98 -13.14
C VAL A 207 -1.78 13.48 -13.41
N GLY A 208 -0.65 12.79 -13.21
CA GLY A 208 -0.57 11.33 -13.35
C GLY A 208 -1.48 10.60 -12.37
N LEU A 209 -1.49 11.01 -11.10
CA LEU A 209 -2.42 10.48 -10.09
C LEU A 209 -3.87 10.75 -10.47
N GLU A 210 -4.23 11.99 -10.80
CA GLU A 210 -5.60 12.36 -11.21
C GLU A 210 -6.07 11.51 -12.38
N SER A 211 -5.22 11.33 -13.40
CA SER A 211 -5.55 10.51 -14.56
C SER A 211 -5.74 9.04 -14.19
N ALA A 212 -4.81 8.44 -13.43
CA ALA A 212 -4.89 7.03 -13.04
C ALA A 212 -6.15 6.75 -12.20
N PHE A 213 -6.45 7.60 -11.21
CA PHE A 213 -7.66 7.44 -10.39
C PHE A 213 -8.93 7.66 -11.21
N SER A 214 -8.95 8.64 -12.11
CA SER A 214 -10.10 8.86 -13.00
C SER A 214 -10.36 7.64 -13.89
N MET A 215 -9.32 7.06 -14.49
CA MET A 215 -9.43 5.84 -15.29
C MET A 215 -9.99 4.66 -14.49
N MET A 216 -9.53 4.47 -13.25
CA MET A 216 -10.03 3.41 -12.36
C MET A 216 -11.51 3.59 -12.02
N LEU A 217 -11.91 4.82 -11.68
CA LEU A 217 -13.30 5.15 -11.35
C LEU A 217 -14.24 5.01 -12.55
N GLU A 218 -13.83 5.52 -13.72
CA GLU A 218 -14.58 5.41 -14.97
C GLU A 218 -14.66 3.97 -15.47
N GLY A 219 -13.62 3.17 -15.23
CA GLY A 219 -13.60 1.72 -15.48
C GLY A 219 -14.51 0.92 -14.54
N GLY A 220 -15.04 1.54 -13.48
CA GLY A 220 -16.02 0.94 -12.57
C GLY A 220 -15.46 0.45 -11.23
N ILE A 221 -14.20 0.77 -10.89
CA ILE A 221 -13.69 0.54 -9.53
C ILE A 221 -14.36 1.54 -8.59
N SER A 222 -14.94 1.04 -7.50
CA SER A 222 -15.63 1.92 -6.55
C SER A 222 -14.64 2.78 -5.76
N PRO A 223 -14.95 4.05 -5.44
CA PRO A 223 -14.06 4.91 -4.66
C PRO A 223 -13.58 4.30 -3.33
N TYR A 224 -14.44 3.57 -2.62
CA TYR A 224 -14.07 2.95 -1.34
C TYR A 224 -13.03 1.83 -1.48
N MET A 225 -12.86 1.28 -2.69
CA MET A 225 -11.87 0.27 -3.00
C MET A 225 -10.48 0.87 -3.29
N LEU A 226 -10.33 2.19 -3.28
CA LEU A 226 -9.11 2.90 -3.69
C LEU A 226 -8.44 3.69 -2.55
N ASN A 227 -8.82 3.40 -1.30
CA ASN A 227 -8.21 4.05 -0.13
C ASN A 227 -6.70 3.76 -0.11
N SER A 228 -5.88 4.80 -0.21
CA SER A 228 -4.45 4.64 -0.45
C SER A 228 -3.64 5.84 0.03
N VAL A 229 -2.34 5.60 0.17
CA VAL A 229 -1.32 6.63 0.41
C VAL A 229 -0.24 6.47 -0.64
N PHE A 230 0.13 7.58 -1.29
CA PHE A 230 1.20 7.67 -2.27
C PHE A 230 2.21 8.71 -1.79
N SER A 231 3.51 8.42 -1.90
CA SER A 231 4.61 9.31 -1.50
C SER A 231 5.76 9.30 -2.49
#